data_AF-K9VUC7-F1
#
_entry.id   AF-K9VUC7-F1
#
_cell.length_a   1.000
_cell.length_b   1.000
_cell.length_c   1.000
_cell.angle_alpha   90.00
_cell.angle_beta   90.00
_cell.angle_gamma   90.00
#
_symmetry.space_group_name_H-M   'P 1'
#
loop_
_entity.id
_entity.type
_entity.pdbx_description
1 polymer ?
#
loop_
_entity_poly.entity_id
_entity_poly.type
_entity_poly.pdbx_seq_one_letter_code
_entity_poly.pdbx_strand_id
1 'polypeptide(L)'
;MPDNFQVGKQRLDRERRTNVLDQGLKGIHKHSHIAARAQKNNQEARQARHNQESDYSEFNQAGLRRINGYFFLILAIPAAYFMDFVILNRPVEYLVGLVFPEESKMMLVAKILMPLAILGLELYIATQLYFALVGEAPQRLWKNIAHCMVIVMPVMVIVTFVPQHFKVFQTSSWWIYALLLIALTILAGITHALVIFGGETAYEARSYFWFLWTNKRYRRIERQQDAKYRSEAAAGYAILTSYINNLNTFNRLYPEHAITAGPFDDITYRIMNQWAGYEILQRPGKPNNNPPHNPAPSPPNTPPTNNDEDATEEDGKNEYLRTILSSRIRSEESEVRP
;
A
#
# COMPACT_ATOMS: atom_id res chain seq x y z
N MET A 1 5.49 30.65 69.61
CA MET A 1 6.47 30.23 68.58
C MET A 1 6.18 28.90 67.84
N PRO A 2 5.10 28.11 68.07
CA PRO A 2 4.84 26.89 67.28
C PRO A 2 4.24 27.14 65.87
N ASP A 3 3.77 28.35 65.55
CA ASP A 3 3.05 28.62 64.29
C ASP A 3 3.93 28.58 63.03
N ASN A 4 5.20 28.99 63.11
CA ASN A 4 6.06 29.07 61.91
C ASN A 4 6.35 27.70 61.29
N PHE A 5 6.37 26.63 62.10
CA PHE A 5 6.64 25.29 61.61
C PHE A 5 5.46 24.69 60.82
N GLN A 6 4.22 24.95 61.27
CA GLN A 6 3.02 24.48 60.58
C GLN A 6 2.81 25.18 59.24
N VAL A 7 3.06 26.49 59.20
CA VAL A 7 3.01 27.29 57.96
C VAL A 7 4.02 26.78 56.92
N GLY A 8 5.24 26.44 57.35
CA GLY A 8 6.26 25.87 56.48
C GLY A 8 5.84 24.53 55.86
N LYS A 9 5.26 23.62 56.66
CA LYS A 9 4.80 22.31 56.19
C LYS A 9 3.64 22.41 55.18
N GLN A 10 2.68 23.30 55.44
CA GLN A 10 1.57 23.55 54.51
C GLN A 10 2.05 24.14 53.18
N ARG A 11 3.03 25.06 53.22
CA ARG A 11 3.62 25.62 52.00
C ARG A 11 4.28 24.54 51.13
N LEU A 12 5.02 23.63 51.75
CA LEU A 12 5.70 22.55 51.03
C LEU A 12 4.73 21.50 50.45
N ASP A 13 3.66 21.13 51.18
CA ASP A 13 2.63 20.24 50.62
C ASP A 13 1.89 20.86 49.44
N ARG A 14 1.55 22.15 49.56
CA ARG A 14 0.93 22.92 48.47
C ARG A 14 1.82 22.92 47.24
N GLU A 15 3.11 23.24 47.39
CA GLU A 15 4.08 23.28 46.29
C GLU A 15 4.22 21.89 45.62
N ARG A 16 4.24 20.82 46.42
CA ARG A 16 4.28 19.46 45.88
C ARG A 16 3.04 19.15 45.04
N ARG A 17 1.85 19.53 45.50
CA ARG A 17 0.59 19.28 44.79
C ARG A 17 0.45 20.15 43.53
N THR A 18 0.88 21.41 43.58
CA THR A 18 0.92 22.26 42.38
C THR A 18 1.87 21.68 41.32
N ASN A 19 3.00 21.10 41.72
CA ASN A 19 3.90 20.42 40.80
C ASN A 19 3.25 19.18 40.14
N VAL A 20 2.46 18.41 40.88
CA VAL A 20 1.69 17.28 40.32
C VAL A 20 0.64 17.76 39.31
N LEU A 21 -0.05 18.87 39.61
CA LEU A 21 -1.02 19.47 38.68
C LEU A 21 -0.36 19.99 37.40
N ASP A 22 0.78 20.68 37.51
CA ASP A 22 1.55 21.17 36.36
C ASP A 22 2.07 20.02 35.48
N GLN A 23 2.55 18.93 36.10
CA GLN A 23 2.93 17.72 35.37
C GLN A 23 1.74 17.07 34.66
N GLY A 24 0.59 16.99 35.33
CA GLY A 24 -0.66 16.49 34.74
C GLY A 24 -1.07 17.31 33.53
N LEU A 25 -1.07 18.64 33.65
CA LEU A 25 -1.40 19.57 32.57
C LEU A 25 -0.47 19.37 31.36
N LYS A 26 0.85 19.37 31.58
CA LYS A 26 1.86 19.11 30.53
C LYS A 26 1.66 17.75 29.85
N GLY A 27 1.33 16.72 30.62
CA GLY A 27 1.01 15.38 30.10
C GLY A 27 -0.21 15.40 29.18
N ILE A 28 -1.31 16.03 29.61
CA ILE A 28 -2.54 16.15 28.82
C ILE A 28 -2.26 16.87 27.49
N HIS A 29 -1.56 18.00 27.51
CA HIS A 29 -1.18 18.70 26.28
C HIS A 29 -0.33 17.81 25.37
N LYS A 30 0.73 17.21 25.89
CA LYS A 30 1.63 16.35 25.11
C LYS A 30 0.86 15.26 24.37
N HIS A 31 0.04 14.50 25.08
CA HIS A 31 -0.74 13.41 24.49
C HIS A 31 -1.79 13.92 23.49
N SER A 32 -2.45 15.05 23.77
CA SER A 32 -3.41 15.67 22.85
C SER A 32 -2.75 16.11 21.55
N HIS A 33 -1.56 16.71 21.61
CA HIS A 33 -0.80 17.13 20.43
C HIS A 33 -0.33 15.93 19.61
N ILE A 34 0.11 14.84 20.24
CA ILE A 34 0.49 13.62 19.53
C ILE A 34 -0.73 12.99 18.87
N ALA A 35 -1.87 12.91 19.57
CA ALA A 35 -3.13 12.41 19.02
C ALA A 35 -3.56 13.26 17.81
N ALA A 36 -3.53 14.59 17.91
CA ALA A 36 -3.88 15.49 16.82
C ALA A 36 -2.97 15.32 15.58
N ARG A 37 -1.67 15.11 15.78
CA ARG A 37 -0.74 14.79 14.66
C ARG A 37 -1.06 13.45 14.02
N ALA A 38 -1.37 12.43 14.82
CA ALA A 38 -1.79 11.12 14.30
C ALA A 38 -3.09 11.24 13.49
N GLN A 39 -4.09 11.98 13.98
CA GLN A 39 -5.33 12.25 13.27
C GLN A 39 -5.08 12.96 11.94
N LYS A 40 -4.25 14.01 11.92
CA LYS A 40 -3.86 14.73 10.69
C LYS A 40 -3.19 13.79 9.68
N ASN A 41 -2.20 13.01 10.11
CA ASN A 41 -1.52 12.05 9.24
C ASN A 41 -2.48 10.95 8.70
N ASN A 42 -3.47 10.55 9.50
CA ASN A 42 -4.52 9.62 9.05
C ASN A 42 -5.39 10.27 7.96
N GLN A 43 -5.79 11.53 8.12
CA GLN A 43 -6.54 12.27 7.10
C GLN A 43 -5.74 12.41 5.80
N GLU A 44 -4.46 12.76 5.88
CA GLU A 44 -3.57 12.83 4.70
C GLU A 44 -3.44 11.46 4.01
N ALA A 45 -3.32 10.37 4.78
CA ALA A 45 -3.28 9.01 4.22
C ALA A 45 -4.60 8.62 3.54
N ARG A 46 -5.75 8.95 4.14
CA ARG A 46 -7.09 8.73 3.55
C ARG A 46 -7.27 9.52 2.26
N GLN A 47 -6.86 10.78 2.25
CA GLN A 47 -6.92 11.63 1.07
C GLN A 47 -6.02 11.09 -0.05
N ALA A 48 -4.79 10.68 0.28
CA ALA A 48 -3.88 10.07 -0.69
C ALA A 48 -4.44 8.77 -1.27
N ARG A 49 -5.08 7.94 -0.43
CA ARG A 49 -5.76 6.71 -0.87
C ARG A 49 -6.95 7.04 -1.77
N HIS A 50 -7.76 8.03 -1.42
CA HIS A 50 -8.93 8.43 -2.22
C HIS A 50 -8.52 9.01 -3.57
N ASN A 51 -7.49 9.87 -3.62
CA ASN A 51 -6.92 10.37 -4.87
C ASN A 51 -6.44 9.22 -5.76
N GLN A 52 -5.76 8.23 -5.17
CA GLN A 52 -5.32 7.05 -5.90
C GLN A 52 -6.51 6.19 -6.40
N GLU A 53 -7.57 6.04 -5.62
CA GLU A 53 -8.80 5.33 -6.04
C GLU A 53 -9.54 6.09 -7.15
N SER A 54 -9.48 7.41 -7.16
CA SER A 54 -9.99 8.27 -8.24
C SER A 54 -9.16 8.14 -9.52
N ASP A 55 -7.83 8.26 -9.40
CA ASP A 55 -6.89 8.16 -10.54
C ASP A 55 -6.94 6.78 -11.22
N TYR A 56 -7.28 5.73 -10.47
CA TYR A 56 -7.34 4.34 -10.93
C TYR A 56 -8.73 3.70 -10.72
N SER A 57 -9.79 4.46 -10.98
CA SER A 57 -11.19 4.01 -10.79
C SER A 57 -11.51 2.68 -11.51
N GLU A 58 -10.90 2.47 -12.68
CA GLU A 58 -10.98 1.24 -13.48
C GLU A 58 -10.45 -0.03 -12.79
N PHE A 59 -9.51 0.12 -11.86
CA PHE A 59 -8.94 -1.01 -11.09
C PHE A 59 -9.75 -1.33 -9.85
N ASN A 60 -10.45 -0.34 -9.28
CA ASN A 60 -11.31 -0.56 -8.11
C ASN A 60 -12.50 -1.47 -8.46
N GLN A 61 -12.98 -1.41 -9.70
CA GLN A 61 -14.10 -2.20 -10.20
C GLN A 61 -13.66 -3.43 -11.03
N ALA A 62 -12.37 -3.76 -11.03
CA ALA A 62 -11.86 -4.87 -11.83
C ALA A 62 -12.47 -6.20 -11.36
N GLY A 63 -13.25 -6.85 -12.22
CA GLY A 63 -13.79 -8.19 -11.94
C GLY A 63 -12.68 -9.24 -11.79
N LEU A 64 -12.96 -10.33 -11.06
CA LEU A 64 -12.00 -11.42 -10.79
C LEU A 64 -11.29 -11.95 -12.05
N ARG A 65 -11.97 -11.97 -13.20
CA ARG A 65 -11.38 -12.36 -14.48
C ARG A 65 -10.23 -11.44 -14.92
N ARG A 66 -10.40 -10.12 -14.79
CA ARG A 66 -9.38 -9.13 -15.17
C ARG A 66 -8.19 -9.20 -14.22
N ILE A 67 -8.48 -9.35 -12.92
CA ILE A 67 -7.48 -9.55 -11.87
C ILE A 67 -6.62 -10.79 -12.18
N ASN A 68 -7.24 -11.95 -12.43
CA ASN A 68 -6.52 -13.18 -12.79
C ASN A 68 -5.65 -12.98 -14.03
N GLY A 69 -6.16 -12.28 -15.05
CA GLY A 69 -5.41 -11.92 -16.25
C GLY A 69 -4.12 -11.16 -15.93
N TYR A 70 -4.18 -10.16 -15.05
CA TYR A 70 -3.00 -9.41 -14.62
C TYR A 70 -1.98 -10.28 -13.87
N PHE A 71 -2.43 -11.17 -12.99
CA PHE A 71 -1.54 -12.12 -12.31
C PHE A 71 -0.83 -13.06 -13.29
N PHE A 72 -1.56 -13.66 -14.23
CA PHE A 72 -0.96 -14.52 -15.24
C PHE A 72 0.07 -13.80 -16.09
N LEU A 73 -0.17 -12.53 -16.41
CA LEU A 73 0.74 -11.76 -17.23
C LEU A 73 2.04 -11.43 -16.50
N ILE A 74 1.99 -11.06 -15.21
CA ILE A 74 3.22 -10.89 -14.42
C ILE A 74 4.03 -12.18 -14.36
N LEU A 75 3.38 -13.33 -14.25
CA LEU A 75 4.05 -14.63 -14.31
C LEU A 75 4.59 -14.98 -15.71
N ALA A 76 3.99 -14.43 -16.77
CA ALA A 76 4.43 -14.64 -18.14
C ALA A 76 5.76 -13.94 -18.43
N ILE A 77 6.12 -12.86 -17.74
CA ILE A 77 7.40 -12.15 -17.97
C ILE A 77 8.62 -13.03 -17.60
N PRO A 78 8.71 -13.65 -16.41
CA PRO A 78 9.75 -14.63 -16.11
C PRO A 78 9.76 -15.83 -17.07
N ALA A 79 8.57 -16.28 -17.51
CA ALA A 79 8.47 -17.37 -18.48
C ALA A 79 9.04 -16.96 -19.85
N ALA A 80 8.74 -15.75 -20.33
CA ALA A 80 9.32 -15.19 -21.54
C ALA A 80 10.85 -15.07 -21.43
N TYR A 81 11.36 -14.57 -20.31
CA TYR A 81 12.81 -14.54 -20.05
C TYR A 81 13.45 -15.93 -20.12
N PHE A 82 12.82 -16.95 -19.53
CA PHE A 82 13.34 -18.32 -19.59
C PHE A 82 13.29 -18.89 -21.02
N MET A 83 12.24 -18.59 -21.78
CA MET A 83 12.14 -18.99 -23.18
C MET A 83 13.21 -18.31 -24.02
N ASP A 84 13.42 -17.01 -23.84
CA ASP A 84 14.49 -16.24 -24.49
C ASP A 84 15.87 -16.78 -24.12
N PHE A 85 16.08 -17.16 -22.85
CA PHE A 85 17.32 -17.80 -22.43
C PHE A 85 17.60 -19.09 -23.22
N VAL A 86 16.57 -19.92 -23.45
CA VAL A 86 16.71 -21.17 -24.23
C VAL A 86 16.94 -20.86 -25.72
N ILE A 87 16.14 -19.97 -26.30
CA ILE A 87 16.16 -19.64 -27.73
C ILE A 87 17.46 -18.91 -28.12
N LEU A 88 17.88 -17.94 -27.31
CA LEU A 88 19.01 -17.07 -27.60
C LEU A 88 20.36 -17.65 -27.17
N ASN A 89 20.40 -18.75 -26.41
CA ASN A 89 21.66 -19.35 -25.96
C ASN A 89 22.61 -19.64 -27.14
N ARG A 90 22.09 -20.17 -28.26
CA ARG A 90 22.88 -20.50 -29.45
C ARG A 90 23.35 -19.25 -30.22
N PRO A 91 22.48 -18.28 -30.54
CA PRO A 91 22.91 -16.99 -31.09
C PRO A 91 23.98 -16.30 -30.24
N VAL A 92 23.81 -16.26 -28.92
CA VAL A 92 24.75 -15.63 -28.00
C VAL A 92 26.08 -16.36 -27.98
N GLU A 93 26.07 -17.70 -27.93
CA GLU A 93 27.29 -18.53 -28.06
C GLU A 93 28.07 -18.21 -29.33
N TYR A 94 27.37 -18.10 -30.46
CA TYR A 94 27.98 -17.77 -31.73
C TYR A 94 28.62 -16.38 -31.71
N LEU A 95 27.84 -15.35 -31.36
CA LEU A 95 28.29 -13.95 -31.40
C LEU A 95 29.43 -13.69 -30.41
N VAL A 96 29.30 -14.18 -29.19
CA VAL A 96 30.33 -14.00 -28.16
C VAL A 96 31.57 -14.81 -28.51
N GLY A 97 31.44 -16.01 -29.08
CA GLY A 97 32.58 -16.80 -29.54
C GLY A 97 33.39 -16.12 -30.65
N LEU A 98 32.75 -15.27 -31.47
CA LEU A 98 33.44 -14.46 -32.48
C LEU A 98 34.23 -13.30 -31.86
N VAL A 99 33.72 -12.68 -30.79
CA VAL A 99 34.34 -11.48 -30.18
C VAL A 99 35.33 -11.84 -29.07
N PHE A 100 35.02 -12.88 -28.28
CA PHE A 100 35.76 -13.31 -27.09
C PHE A 100 36.02 -14.83 -27.12
N PRO A 101 36.83 -15.35 -28.06
CA PRO A 101 36.98 -16.78 -28.29
C PRO A 101 37.55 -17.57 -27.09
N GLU A 102 38.36 -16.93 -26.24
CA GLU A 102 39.06 -17.60 -25.13
C GLU A 102 38.41 -17.38 -23.75
N GLU A 103 37.42 -16.48 -23.65
CA GLU A 103 36.88 -16.05 -22.35
C GLU A 103 35.55 -16.72 -21.98
N SER A 104 35.64 -17.89 -21.35
CA SER A 104 34.47 -18.65 -20.87
C SER A 104 33.59 -17.88 -19.89
N LYS A 105 34.15 -16.92 -19.14
CA LYS A 105 33.40 -16.05 -18.21
C LYS A 105 32.51 -15.07 -18.96
N MET A 106 33.02 -14.45 -20.04
CA MET A 106 32.24 -13.51 -20.85
C MET A 106 31.07 -14.20 -21.54
N MET A 107 31.26 -15.46 -21.95
CA MET A 107 30.19 -16.31 -22.47
C MET A 107 29.04 -16.48 -21.46
N LEU A 108 29.35 -16.82 -20.21
CA LEU A 108 28.33 -16.99 -19.18
C LEU A 108 27.60 -15.68 -18.88
N VAL A 109 28.32 -14.57 -18.76
CA VAL A 109 27.73 -13.25 -18.52
C VAL A 109 26.80 -12.85 -19.66
N ALA A 110 27.23 -13.02 -20.92
CA ALA A 110 26.42 -12.67 -22.08
C ALA A 110 25.16 -13.52 -22.19
N LYS A 111 25.22 -14.82 -21.89
CA LYS A 111 24.04 -15.70 -21.87
C LYS A 111 22.95 -15.26 -20.90
N ILE A 112 23.31 -14.59 -19.82
CA ILE A 112 22.37 -14.06 -18.82
C ILE A 112 21.89 -12.66 -19.23
N LEU A 113 22.83 -11.78 -19.61
CA LEU A 113 22.50 -10.38 -19.86
C LEU A 113 21.79 -10.15 -21.20
N MET A 114 22.07 -10.93 -22.24
CA MET A 114 21.46 -10.71 -23.57
C MET A 114 19.95 -10.95 -23.57
N PRO A 115 19.40 -12.07 -23.06
CA PRO A 115 17.96 -12.26 -22.94
C PRO A 115 17.30 -11.15 -22.11
N LEU A 116 17.94 -10.72 -21.01
CA LEU A 116 17.42 -9.64 -20.17
C LEU A 116 17.37 -8.30 -20.91
N ALA A 117 18.42 -7.97 -21.66
CA ALA A 117 18.50 -6.73 -22.44
C ALA A 117 17.47 -6.72 -23.58
N ILE A 118 17.31 -7.85 -24.27
CA ILE A 118 16.30 -8.02 -25.33
C ILE A 118 14.90 -7.87 -24.74
N LEU A 119 14.56 -8.60 -23.68
CA LEU A 119 13.26 -8.48 -23.02
C LEU A 119 12.99 -7.04 -22.54
N GLY A 120 13.99 -6.38 -21.97
CA GLY A 120 13.88 -4.97 -21.56
C GLY A 120 13.60 -4.02 -22.74
N LEU A 121 14.27 -4.24 -23.87
CA LEU A 121 14.04 -3.48 -25.11
C LEU A 121 12.65 -3.74 -25.68
N GLU A 122 12.19 -5.00 -25.66
CA GLU A 122 10.86 -5.37 -26.13
C GLU A 122 9.76 -4.76 -25.29
N LEU A 123 9.87 -4.83 -23.96
CA LEU A 123 8.93 -4.17 -23.05
C LEU A 123 8.91 -2.65 -23.25
N TYR A 124 10.06 -2.03 -23.54
CA TYR A 124 10.13 -0.62 -23.89
C TYR A 124 9.40 -0.31 -25.19
N ILE A 125 9.66 -1.07 -26.27
CA ILE A 125 8.96 -0.91 -27.56
C ILE A 125 7.46 -1.14 -27.38
N ALA A 126 7.06 -2.15 -26.61
CA ALA A 126 5.68 -2.48 -26.31
C ALA A 126 4.96 -1.32 -25.60
N THR A 127 5.63 -0.68 -24.65
CA THR A 127 5.13 0.51 -23.93
C THR A 127 4.98 1.71 -24.86
N GLN A 128 5.98 1.97 -25.71
CA GLN A 128 5.91 3.07 -26.69
C GLN A 128 4.84 2.84 -27.74
N LEU A 129 4.65 1.58 -28.18
CA LEU A 129 3.57 1.19 -29.08
C LEU A 129 2.20 1.42 -28.43
N TYR A 130 2.04 1.09 -27.15
CA TYR A 130 0.83 1.39 -26.39
C TYR A 130 0.52 2.89 -26.37
N PHE A 131 1.48 3.74 -25.99
CA PHE A 131 1.29 5.20 -26.01
C PHE A 131 0.97 5.73 -27.41
N ALA A 132 1.58 5.14 -28.44
CA ALA A 132 1.28 5.49 -29.82
C ALA A 132 -0.14 5.08 -30.26
N LEU A 133 -0.70 4.01 -29.69
CA LEU A 133 -2.10 3.59 -29.94
C LEU A 133 -3.11 4.49 -29.22
N VAL A 134 -2.75 5.02 -28.04
CA VAL A 134 -3.56 6.00 -27.29
C VAL A 134 -3.48 7.41 -27.92
N GLY A 135 -2.54 7.64 -28.85
CA GLY A 135 -2.44 8.88 -29.63
C GLY A 135 -1.35 9.83 -29.15
N GLU A 136 -0.47 9.40 -28.24
CA GLU A 136 0.60 10.23 -27.65
C GLU A 136 1.91 10.19 -28.46
N ALA A 137 2.04 9.28 -29.43
CA ALA A 137 3.28 9.05 -30.18
C ALA A 137 3.00 8.63 -31.65
N PRO A 138 4.00 8.72 -32.56
CA PRO A 138 3.82 8.36 -33.97
C PRO A 138 3.61 6.85 -34.17
N GLN A 139 2.35 6.43 -34.27
CA GLN A 139 1.92 5.02 -34.37
C GLN A 139 2.62 4.23 -35.48
N ARG A 140 2.78 4.81 -36.68
CA ARG A 140 3.40 4.11 -37.82
C ARG A 140 4.86 3.74 -37.55
N LEU A 141 5.60 4.63 -36.92
CA LEU A 141 7.02 4.40 -36.60
C LEU A 141 7.16 3.24 -35.61
N TRP A 142 6.45 3.32 -34.48
CA TRP A 142 6.54 2.30 -33.43
C TRP A 142 6.01 0.94 -33.87
N LYS A 143 4.93 0.93 -34.67
CA LYS A 143 4.42 -0.31 -35.27
C LYS A 143 5.48 -0.94 -36.17
N ASN A 144 6.16 -0.17 -37.02
CA ASN A 144 7.21 -0.71 -37.89
C ASN A 144 8.40 -1.23 -37.10
N ILE A 145 8.84 -0.52 -36.05
CA ILE A 145 9.91 -0.97 -35.15
C ILE A 145 9.53 -2.30 -34.47
N ALA A 146 8.30 -2.40 -33.96
CA ALA A 146 7.78 -3.62 -33.34
C ALA A 146 7.82 -4.81 -34.31
N HIS A 147 7.30 -4.65 -35.54
CA HIS A 147 7.35 -5.73 -36.54
C HIS A 147 8.79 -6.09 -36.93
N CYS A 148 9.67 -5.10 -37.05
CA CYS A 148 11.08 -5.33 -37.33
C CYS A 148 11.73 -6.18 -36.23
N MET A 149 11.51 -5.83 -34.96
CA MET A 149 12.05 -6.57 -33.82
C MET A 149 11.57 -8.03 -33.79
N VAL A 150 10.27 -8.26 -34.02
CA VAL A 150 9.68 -9.61 -34.09
C VAL A 150 10.30 -10.45 -35.22
N ILE A 151 10.68 -9.84 -36.34
CA ILE A 151 11.31 -10.54 -37.48
C ILE A 151 12.81 -10.80 -37.24
N VAL A 152 13.51 -9.86 -36.61
CA VAL A 152 14.96 -9.95 -36.36
C VAL A 152 15.30 -11.19 -35.53
N MET A 153 14.50 -11.54 -34.53
CA MET A 153 14.82 -12.68 -33.65
C MET A 153 14.78 -14.04 -34.36
N PRO A 154 13.73 -14.43 -35.09
CA PRO A 154 13.73 -15.62 -35.96
C PRO A 154 14.90 -15.63 -36.96
N VAL A 155 15.21 -14.50 -37.58
CA VAL A 155 16.32 -14.39 -38.53
C VAL A 155 17.66 -14.62 -37.83
N MET A 156 17.86 -14.06 -36.63
CA MET A 156 19.05 -14.27 -35.83
C MET A 156 19.24 -15.74 -35.45
N VAL A 157 18.16 -16.44 -35.09
CA VAL A 157 18.18 -17.89 -34.85
C VAL A 157 18.65 -18.64 -36.11
N ILE A 158 18.08 -18.36 -37.28
CA ILE A 158 18.47 -19.02 -38.54
C ILE A 158 19.95 -18.76 -38.87
N VAL A 159 20.37 -17.50 -38.84
CA VAL A 159 21.72 -17.07 -39.24
C VAL A 159 22.79 -17.66 -38.32
N THR A 160 22.48 -17.91 -37.06
CA THR A 160 23.45 -18.48 -36.09
C THR A 160 23.38 -19.99 -36.00
N PHE A 161 22.19 -20.59 -36.18
CA PHE A 161 22.00 -22.03 -36.09
C PHE A 161 22.61 -22.79 -37.28
N VAL A 162 22.44 -22.27 -38.50
CA VAL A 162 22.91 -22.93 -39.74
C VAL A 162 24.44 -23.09 -39.75
N PRO A 163 25.27 -22.05 -39.50
CA PRO A 163 26.72 -22.22 -39.45
C PRO A 163 27.19 -23.17 -38.35
N GLN A 164 26.58 -23.10 -37.16
CA GLN A 164 26.94 -23.97 -36.03
C GLN A 164 26.70 -25.46 -36.33
N HIS A 165 25.70 -25.78 -37.14
CA HIS A 165 25.31 -27.16 -37.46
C HIS A 165 25.60 -27.56 -38.90
N PHE A 166 26.40 -26.78 -39.65
CA PHE A 166 26.64 -27.00 -41.07
C PHE A 166 27.17 -28.42 -41.38
N LYS A 167 28.09 -28.93 -40.55
CA LYS A 167 28.61 -30.30 -40.70
C LYS A 167 27.53 -31.36 -40.52
N VAL A 168 26.56 -31.12 -39.65
CA VAL A 168 25.46 -32.05 -39.37
C VAL A 168 24.44 -32.06 -40.50
N PHE A 169 24.22 -30.93 -41.17
CA PHE A 169 23.40 -30.85 -42.38
C PHE A 169 23.94 -31.70 -43.55
N GLN A 170 25.22 -32.11 -43.51
CA GLN A 170 25.81 -33.03 -44.48
C GLN A 170 25.62 -34.51 -44.12
N THR A 171 25.04 -34.82 -42.96
CA THR A 171 24.82 -36.20 -42.49
C THR A 171 23.39 -36.69 -42.76
N SER A 172 23.15 -37.99 -42.64
CA SER A 172 21.80 -38.59 -42.82
C SER A 172 20.74 -38.07 -41.83
N SER A 173 21.15 -37.41 -40.74
CA SER A 173 20.26 -36.90 -39.68
C SER A 173 19.88 -35.42 -39.85
N TRP A 174 20.16 -34.80 -40.99
CA TRP A 174 19.92 -33.37 -41.24
C TRP A 174 18.46 -32.95 -41.01
N TRP A 175 17.49 -33.82 -41.27
CA TRP A 175 16.06 -33.53 -41.14
C TRP A 175 15.65 -33.23 -39.68
N ILE A 176 16.28 -33.86 -38.69
CA ILE A 176 16.01 -33.60 -37.26
C ILE A 176 16.39 -32.15 -36.92
N TYR A 177 17.55 -31.71 -37.41
CA TYR A 177 18.04 -30.35 -37.19
C TYR A 177 17.26 -29.30 -37.98
N ALA A 178 16.75 -29.66 -39.17
CA ALA A 178 15.83 -28.82 -39.92
C ALA A 178 14.51 -28.61 -39.16
N LEU A 179 13.91 -29.68 -38.61
CA LEU A 179 12.71 -29.58 -37.78
C LEU A 179 12.96 -28.77 -36.50
N LEU A 180 14.09 -28.98 -35.83
CA LEU A 180 14.47 -28.20 -34.65
C LEU A 180 14.63 -26.72 -34.99
N LEU A 181 15.28 -26.39 -36.11
CA LEU A 181 15.42 -25.01 -36.57
C LEU A 181 14.05 -24.37 -36.83
N ILE A 182 13.15 -25.06 -37.53
CA ILE A 182 11.79 -24.57 -37.78
C ILE A 182 11.06 -24.32 -36.46
N ALA A 183 11.12 -25.29 -35.54
CA ALA A 183 10.48 -25.17 -34.23
C ALA A 183 11.01 -23.97 -33.43
N LEU A 184 12.33 -23.79 -33.35
CA LEU A 184 12.96 -22.66 -32.66
C LEU A 184 12.62 -21.32 -33.33
N THR A 185 12.57 -21.28 -34.66
CA THR A 185 12.23 -20.08 -35.43
C THR A 185 10.78 -19.64 -35.17
N ILE A 186 9.84 -20.59 -35.21
CA ILE A 186 8.43 -20.33 -34.91
C ILE A 186 8.27 -19.90 -33.45
N LEU A 187 8.92 -20.61 -32.53
CA LEU A 187 8.84 -20.31 -31.10
C LEU A 187 9.39 -18.92 -30.80
N ALA A 188 10.53 -18.53 -31.39
CA ALA A 188 11.08 -17.18 -31.27
C ALA A 188 10.07 -16.14 -31.78
N GLY A 189 9.53 -16.33 -32.98
CA GLY A 189 8.57 -15.40 -33.56
C GLY A 189 7.33 -15.20 -32.68
N ILE A 190 6.78 -16.29 -32.13
CA ILE A 190 5.60 -16.25 -31.25
C ILE A 190 5.94 -15.57 -29.92
N THR A 191 7.03 -15.96 -29.25
CA THR A 191 7.40 -15.40 -27.94
C THR A 191 7.60 -13.89 -28.03
N HIS A 192 8.40 -13.42 -28.99
CA HIS A 192 8.68 -12.00 -29.16
C HIS A 192 7.45 -11.21 -29.62
N ALA A 193 6.59 -11.79 -30.47
CA ALA A 193 5.31 -11.19 -30.83
C ALA A 193 4.38 -11.05 -29.62
N LEU A 194 4.28 -12.07 -28.76
CA LEU A 194 3.44 -12.03 -27.56
C LEU A 194 3.92 -10.96 -26.56
N VAL A 195 5.23 -10.82 -26.37
CA VAL A 195 5.80 -9.79 -25.48
C VAL A 195 5.55 -8.40 -26.05
N ILE A 196 5.84 -8.17 -27.33
CA ILE A 196 5.74 -6.84 -27.95
C ILE A 196 4.28 -6.39 -28.12
N PHE A 197 3.40 -7.26 -28.63
CA PHE A 197 1.99 -6.92 -28.85
C PHE A 197 1.13 -7.09 -27.60
N GLY A 198 1.63 -7.79 -26.57
CA GLY A 198 1.03 -7.84 -25.23
C GLY A 198 1.37 -6.63 -24.34
N GLY A 199 1.99 -5.58 -24.88
CA GLY A 199 2.43 -4.41 -24.11
C GLY A 199 1.34 -3.71 -23.31
N GLU A 200 0.15 -3.56 -23.90
CA GLU A 200 -1.01 -2.93 -23.26
C GLU A 200 -1.40 -3.67 -21.99
N THR A 201 -1.60 -4.98 -22.09
CA THR A 201 -1.99 -5.81 -20.94
C THR A 201 -0.87 -5.87 -19.90
N ALA A 202 0.40 -5.80 -20.32
CA ALA A 202 1.55 -5.69 -19.42
C ALA A 202 1.58 -4.37 -18.65
N TYR A 203 1.32 -3.26 -19.33
CA TYR A 203 1.23 -1.94 -18.73
C TYR A 203 0.07 -1.87 -17.73
N GLU A 204 -1.11 -2.35 -18.10
CA GLU A 204 -2.27 -2.42 -17.21
C GLU A 204 -2.00 -3.30 -15.99
N ALA A 205 -1.42 -4.49 -16.19
CA ALA A 205 -1.06 -5.38 -15.09
C ALA A 205 -0.11 -4.68 -14.11
N ARG A 206 0.98 -4.07 -14.62
CA ARG A 206 1.92 -3.32 -13.77
C ARG A 206 1.22 -2.23 -12.97
N SER A 207 0.36 -1.45 -13.62
CA SER A 207 -0.39 -0.35 -13.00
C SER A 207 -1.35 -0.86 -11.93
N TYR A 208 -2.04 -1.97 -12.19
CA TYR A 208 -2.91 -2.64 -11.23
C TYR A 208 -2.16 -3.12 -9.98
N PHE A 209 -0.99 -3.75 -10.15
CA PHE A 209 -0.18 -4.19 -9.01
C PHE A 209 0.39 -3.03 -8.21
N TRP A 210 0.81 -1.97 -8.89
CA TRP A 210 1.22 -0.73 -8.24
C TRP A 210 0.09 -0.16 -7.40
N PHE A 211 -1.13 -0.09 -7.97
CA PHE A 211 -2.35 0.33 -7.26
C PHE A 211 -2.62 -0.53 -6.03
N LEU A 212 -2.61 -1.86 -6.15
CA LEU A 212 -2.82 -2.77 -5.01
C LEU A 212 -1.80 -2.57 -3.90
N TRP A 213 -0.51 -2.45 -4.27
CA TRP A 213 0.58 -2.28 -3.32
C TRP A 213 0.45 -0.97 -2.54
N THR A 214 0.19 0.13 -3.25
CA THR A 214 0.05 1.46 -2.67
C THR A 214 -1.22 1.60 -1.84
N ASN A 215 -2.37 1.04 -2.30
CA ASN A 215 -3.60 1.02 -1.51
C ASN A 215 -3.41 0.21 -0.20
N LYS A 216 -2.78 -0.96 -0.28
CA LYS A 216 -2.44 -1.77 0.91
C LYS A 216 -1.50 -1.02 1.86
N ARG A 217 -0.54 -0.25 1.35
CA ARG A 217 0.35 0.60 2.15
C ARG A 217 -0.44 1.70 2.86
N TYR A 218 -1.29 2.44 2.16
CA TYR A 218 -2.10 3.49 2.79
C TYR A 218 -3.08 2.94 3.83
N ARG A 219 -3.76 1.82 3.57
CA ARG A 219 -4.59 1.13 4.57
C ARG A 219 -3.81 0.73 5.82
N ARG A 220 -2.55 0.33 5.69
CA ARG A 220 -1.67 0.04 6.84
C ARG A 220 -1.33 1.31 7.62
N ILE A 221 -1.01 2.40 6.92
CA ILE A 221 -0.71 3.70 7.54
C ILE A 221 -1.95 4.22 8.30
N GLU A 222 -3.13 4.18 7.68
CA GLU A 222 -4.40 4.57 8.31
C GLU A 222 -4.63 3.81 9.61
N ARG A 223 -4.51 2.47 9.61
CA ARG A 223 -4.66 1.64 10.81
C ARG A 223 -3.65 1.98 11.90
N GLN A 224 -2.40 2.23 11.53
CA GLN A 224 -1.35 2.60 12.48
C GLN A 224 -1.60 3.98 13.09
N GLN A 225 -1.98 4.97 12.28
CA GLN A 225 -2.27 6.31 12.77
C GLN A 225 -3.57 6.36 13.58
N ASP A 226 -4.58 5.57 13.22
CA ASP A 226 -5.82 5.43 13.99
C ASP A 226 -5.55 4.78 15.36
N ALA A 227 -4.79 3.69 15.40
CA ALA A 227 -4.38 3.06 16.66
C ALA A 227 -3.58 4.02 17.54
N LYS A 228 -2.65 4.79 16.94
CA LYS A 228 -1.87 5.80 17.65
C LYS A 228 -2.74 6.95 18.18
N TYR A 229 -3.68 7.44 17.38
CA TYR A 229 -4.66 8.43 17.82
C TYR A 229 -5.42 7.92 19.05
N ARG A 230 -5.97 6.70 18.99
CA ARG A 230 -6.73 6.11 20.10
C ARG A 230 -5.90 5.91 21.34
N SER A 231 -4.68 5.38 21.24
CA SER A 231 -3.82 5.15 22.40
C SER A 231 -3.43 6.45 23.09
N GLU A 232 -3.10 7.48 22.31
CA GLU A 232 -2.66 8.77 22.83
C GLU A 232 -3.82 9.59 23.39
N ALA A 233 -4.98 9.58 22.73
CA ALA A 233 -6.20 10.21 23.24
C ALA A 233 -6.67 9.55 24.55
N ALA A 234 -6.65 8.21 24.62
CA ALA A 234 -6.96 7.47 25.84
C ALA A 234 -5.99 7.80 26.99
N ALA A 235 -4.69 7.85 26.72
CA ALA A 235 -3.68 8.22 27.71
C ALA A 235 -3.87 9.66 28.21
N GLY A 236 -4.09 10.61 27.29
CA GLY A 236 -4.38 12.00 27.65
C GLY A 236 -5.66 12.13 28.50
N TYR A 237 -6.71 11.40 28.15
CA TYR A 237 -7.97 11.38 28.89
C TYR A 237 -7.81 10.82 30.31
N ALA A 238 -7.08 9.72 30.46
CA ALA A 238 -6.79 9.13 31.78
C ALA A 238 -6.02 10.12 32.69
N ILE A 239 -5.03 10.82 32.12
CA ILE A 239 -4.29 11.87 32.86
C ILE A 239 -5.24 13.03 33.21
N LEU A 240 -6.13 13.42 32.31
CA LEU A 240 -7.12 14.47 32.57
C LEU A 240 -8.07 14.12 33.72
N THR A 241 -8.57 12.89 33.78
CA THR A 241 -9.40 12.42 34.91
C THR A 241 -8.63 12.50 36.23
N SER A 242 -7.35 12.08 36.25
CA SER A 242 -6.50 12.18 37.43
C SER A 242 -6.24 13.65 37.82
N TYR A 243 -5.96 14.51 36.85
CA TYR A 243 -5.75 15.94 37.04
C TYR A 243 -6.98 16.61 37.66
N ILE A 244 -8.18 16.36 37.15
CA ILE A 244 -9.43 16.94 37.68
C ILE A 244 -9.65 16.49 39.14
N ASN A 245 -9.44 15.22 39.45
CA ASN A 245 -9.55 14.70 40.82
C ASN A 245 -8.54 15.35 41.77
N ASN A 246 -7.30 15.52 41.32
CA ASN A 246 -6.24 16.20 42.08
C ASN A 246 -6.56 17.69 42.27
N LEU A 247 -7.11 18.35 41.26
CA LEU A 247 -7.48 19.77 41.30
C LEU A 247 -8.62 20.00 42.29
N ASN A 248 -9.68 19.18 42.21
CA ASN A 248 -10.80 19.24 43.15
C ASN A 248 -10.33 18.98 44.59
N THR A 249 -9.43 18.01 44.77
CA THR A 249 -8.83 17.74 46.09
C THR A 249 -8.01 18.92 46.59
N PHE A 250 -7.19 19.53 45.73
CA PHE A 250 -6.37 20.70 46.06
C PHE A 250 -7.25 21.88 46.46
N ASN A 251 -8.24 22.23 45.64
CA ASN A 251 -9.13 23.37 45.89
C ASN A 251 -9.97 23.18 47.16
N ARG A 252 -10.34 21.94 47.50
CA ARG A 252 -11.02 21.63 48.76
C ARG A 252 -10.11 21.78 49.98
N LEU A 253 -8.83 21.39 49.87
CA LEU A 253 -7.87 21.49 50.97
C LEU A 253 -7.35 22.92 51.17
N TYR A 254 -7.29 23.71 50.10
CA TYR A 254 -6.73 25.06 50.08
C TYR A 254 -7.71 26.07 49.44
N PRO A 255 -8.88 26.35 50.06
CA PRO A 255 -9.91 27.19 49.46
C PRO A 255 -9.44 28.62 49.17
N GLU A 256 -8.61 29.19 50.04
CA GLU A 256 -8.03 30.54 49.87
C GLU A 256 -7.06 30.65 48.69
N HIS A 257 -6.65 29.51 48.11
CA HIS A 257 -5.70 29.41 47.01
C HIS A 257 -6.25 28.53 45.89
N ALA A 258 -7.57 28.55 45.68
CA ALA A 258 -8.20 27.78 44.63
C ALA A 258 -7.60 28.11 43.25
N ILE A 259 -7.30 27.06 42.49
CA ILE A 259 -6.74 27.14 41.14
C ILE A 259 -7.85 26.79 40.15
N THR A 260 -7.98 27.58 39.08
CA THR A 260 -8.86 27.28 37.96
C THR A 260 -8.26 26.20 37.08
N ALA A 261 -9.07 25.31 36.50
CA ALA A 261 -8.58 24.30 35.58
C ALA A 261 -7.91 24.93 34.34
N GLY A 262 -6.81 24.34 33.87
CA GLY A 262 -6.07 24.81 32.68
C GLY A 262 -4.91 25.77 33.02
N PRO A 263 -4.46 26.60 32.05
CA PRO A 263 -5.06 26.82 30.73
C PRO A 263 -4.90 25.61 29.80
N PHE A 264 -5.97 25.26 29.07
CA PHE A 264 -5.91 24.27 27.99
C PHE A 264 -5.85 24.98 26.64
N ASP A 265 -5.17 24.38 25.65
CA ASP A 265 -5.14 24.91 24.29
C ASP A 265 -6.28 24.32 23.45
N ASP A 266 -6.56 24.94 22.31
CA ASP A 266 -7.67 24.54 21.44
C ASP A 266 -7.58 23.08 20.96
N ILE A 267 -6.34 22.58 20.79
CA ILE A 267 -6.10 21.20 20.39
C ILE A 267 -6.51 20.25 21.52
N THR A 268 -6.07 20.52 22.74
CA THR A 268 -6.42 19.74 23.93
C THR A 268 -7.92 19.75 24.17
N TYR A 269 -8.57 20.92 24.11
CA TYR A 269 -10.04 21.03 24.18
C TYR A 269 -10.72 20.11 23.17
N ARG A 270 -10.34 20.22 21.88
CA ARG A 270 -10.95 19.45 20.81
C ARG A 270 -10.75 17.95 20.99
N ILE A 271 -9.52 17.50 21.22
CA ILE A 271 -9.20 16.07 21.35
C ILE A 271 -9.88 15.46 22.59
N MET A 272 -9.84 16.14 23.73
CA MET A 272 -10.40 15.62 24.99
C MET A 272 -11.92 15.56 24.94
N ASN A 273 -12.59 16.60 24.42
CA ASN A 273 -14.05 16.60 24.26
C ASN A 273 -14.50 15.61 23.18
N GLN A 274 -13.76 15.50 22.06
CA GLN A 274 -14.05 14.52 21.00
C GLN A 274 -13.91 13.08 21.52
N TRP A 275 -12.87 12.79 22.31
CA TRP A 275 -12.68 11.48 22.91
C TRP A 275 -13.75 11.14 23.95
N ALA A 276 -14.13 12.12 24.78
CA ALA A 276 -15.19 11.95 25.77
C ALA A 276 -16.58 11.74 25.14
N GLY A 277 -16.80 12.30 23.94
CA GLY A 277 -18.10 12.34 23.28
C GLY A 277 -19.04 13.43 23.82
N TYR A 278 -18.56 14.27 24.74
CA TYR A 278 -19.26 15.40 25.32
C TYR A 278 -18.26 16.48 25.77
N GLU A 279 -18.72 17.69 26.05
CA GLU A 279 -17.86 18.80 26.47
C GLU A 279 -17.48 18.66 27.96
N ILE A 280 -16.30 18.07 28.22
CA ILE A 280 -15.69 17.98 29.56
C ILE A 280 -14.88 19.22 29.93
N LEU A 281 -14.25 19.84 28.94
CA LEU A 281 -13.46 21.04 29.08
C LEU A 281 -14.19 22.19 28.39
N GLN A 282 -14.61 23.19 29.17
CA GLN A 282 -15.31 24.38 28.67
C GLN A 282 -14.34 25.38 28.05
N ARG A 283 -14.65 25.89 26.86
CA ARG A 283 -13.88 26.99 26.28
C ARG A 283 -14.13 28.30 27.04
N PRO A 284 -13.08 29.09 27.34
CA PRO A 284 -13.24 30.42 27.91
C PRO A 284 -14.16 31.27 27.02
N GLY A 285 -15.20 31.86 27.61
CA GLY A 285 -16.11 32.78 26.91
C GLY A 285 -17.31 32.15 26.19
N LYS A 286 -17.53 30.83 26.27
CA LYS A 286 -18.80 30.21 25.82
C LYS A 286 -19.75 29.97 27.01
N PRO A 287 -21.03 30.37 26.93
CA PRO A 287 -22.00 30.09 27.98
C PRO A 287 -22.20 28.57 28.11
N ASN A 288 -22.24 28.10 29.36
CA ASN A 288 -22.33 26.69 29.72
C ASN A 288 -23.74 26.15 29.43
N ASN A 289 -23.93 25.55 28.25
CA ASN A 289 -25.23 25.01 27.81
C ASN A 289 -25.35 23.48 28.01
N ASN A 290 -24.47 22.85 28.80
CA ASN A 290 -24.48 21.40 28.94
C ASN A 290 -25.66 20.89 29.82
N PRO A 291 -26.42 19.88 29.37
CA PRO A 291 -27.44 19.23 30.18
C PRO A 291 -26.82 18.46 31.38
N PRO A 292 -27.60 18.19 32.45
CA PRO A 292 -27.11 17.54 33.67
C PRO A 292 -26.48 16.17 33.39
N HIS A 293 -25.40 15.87 34.11
CA HIS A 293 -24.64 14.62 34.06
C HIS A 293 -25.53 13.37 33.95
N ASN A 294 -25.56 12.75 32.78
CA ASN A 294 -25.83 11.32 32.66
C ASN A 294 -24.51 10.57 32.89
N PRO A 295 -24.51 9.41 33.58
CA PRO A 295 -23.29 8.66 33.86
C PRO A 295 -22.55 8.34 32.56
N ALA A 296 -21.21 8.46 32.62
CA ALA A 296 -20.33 8.33 31.47
C ALA A 296 -20.68 7.06 30.68
N PRO A 297 -21.01 7.16 29.37
CA PRO A 297 -21.15 5.97 28.54
C PRO A 297 -19.81 5.23 28.56
N SER A 298 -19.89 3.90 28.65
CA SER A 298 -18.71 3.04 28.49
C SER A 298 -17.88 3.51 27.30
N PRO A 299 -16.53 3.51 27.40
CA PRO A 299 -15.67 3.93 26.30
C PRO A 299 -16.17 3.25 25.02
N PRO A 300 -16.38 4.00 23.92
CA PRO A 300 -17.00 3.44 22.73
C PRO A 300 -16.21 2.21 22.26
N ASN A 301 -16.78 1.02 22.41
CA ASN A 301 -16.25 -0.17 21.75
C ASN A 301 -16.37 -0.05 20.23
N THR A 302 -17.21 0.87 19.77
CA THR A 302 -17.36 1.28 18.38
C THR A 302 -16.57 2.57 18.13
N PRO A 303 -15.79 2.64 17.03
CA PRO A 303 -15.17 3.91 16.62
C PRO A 303 -16.23 5.01 16.57
N PRO A 304 -15.90 6.29 16.82
CA PRO A 304 -16.77 7.37 16.41
C PRO A 304 -16.99 7.20 14.90
N THR A 305 -18.19 6.80 14.52
CA THR A 305 -18.68 6.94 13.16
C THR A 305 -18.61 8.43 12.89
N ASN A 306 -17.68 8.84 12.03
CA ASN A 306 -17.86 10.09 11.31
C ASN A 306 -19.22 9.93 10.63
N ASN A 307 -20.21 10.69 11.10
CA ASN A 307 -21.45 10.91 10.36
C ASN A 307 -21.16 11.79 9.15
N ASP A 308 -20.20 11.38 8.32
CA ASP A 308 -20.16 11.74 6.92
C ASP A 308 -21.16 10.77 6.28
N GLU A 309 -22.30 11.30 5.82
CA GLU A 309 -23.42 10.60 5.19
C GLU A 309 -23.04 9.93 3.85
N ASP A 310 -22.04 9.05 3.85
CA ASP A 310 -21.62 8.28 2.67
C ASP A 310 -21.31 6.81 3.02
N ALA A 311 -21.89 6.32 4.12
CA ALA A 311 -21.86 4.92 4.52
C ALA A 311 -23.10 4.17 4.01
N THR A 312 -23.21 3.93 2.70
CA THR A 312 -24.28 3.08 2.14
C THR A 312 -23.87 2.02 1.13
N GLU A 313 -22.58 1.80 0.82
CA GLU A 313 -22.21 0.71 -0.11
C GLU A 313 -21.24 -0.36 0.42
N GLU A 314 -20.28 -0.03 1.29
CA GLU A 314 -19.27 -1.02 1.71
C GLU A 314 -19.75 -1.97 2.82
N ASP A 315 -20.60 -1.50 3.75
CA ASP A 315 -21.18 -2.37 4.79
C ASP A 315 -22.25 -3.32 4.22
N GLY A 316 -23.03 -2.87 3.23
CA GLY A 316 -23.99 -3.72 2.51
C GLY A 316 -23.33 -4.86 1.73
N LYS A 317 -22.13 -4.64 1.15
CA LYS A 317 -21.36 -5.70 0.47
C LYS A 317 -20.83 -6.74 1.45
N ASN A 318 -20.40 -6.34 2.65
CA ASN A 318 -19.95 -7.29 3.68
C ASN A 318 -21.11 -8.11 4.26
N GLU A 319 -22.28 -7.50 4.41
CA GLU A 319 -23.49 -8.20 4.86
C GLU A 319 -24.04 -9.15 3.78
N TYR A 320 -24.00 -8.76 2.51
CA TYR A 320 -24.33 -9.64 1.37
C TYR A 320 -23.40 -10.85 1.28
N LEU A 321 -22.08 -10.65 1.40
CA LEU A 321 -21.10 -11.74 1.37
C LEU A 321 -21.24 -12.69 2.59
N ARG A 322 -21.52 -12.14 3.78
CA ARG A 322 -21.84 -12.97 4.96
C ARG A 322 -23.10 -13.80 4.74
N THR A 323 -24.13 -13.22 4.13
CA THR A 323 -25.39 -13.91 3.85
C THR A 323 -25.17 -15.06 2.87
N ILE A 324 -24.44 -14.86 1.78
CA ILE A 324 -24.10 -15.91 0.80
C ILE A 324 -23.24 -17.02 1.41
N LEU A 325 -22.24 -16.68 2.23
CA LEU A 325 -21.40 -17.68 2.88
C LEU A 325 -22.19 -18.50 3.89
N SER A 326 -23.07 -17.85 4.66
CA SER A 326 -23.91 -18.53 5.65
C SER A 326 -24.96 -19.44 5.00
N SER A 327 -25.53 -19.05 3.86
CA SER A 327 -26.48 -19.91 3.13
C SER A 327 -25.80 -21.14 2.51
N ARG A 328 -24.57 -20.99 2.02
CA ARG A 328 -23.78 -22.10 1.46
C ARG A 328 -23.35 -23.10 2.53
N ILE A 329 -22.93 -22.63 3.70
CA ILE A 329 -22.62 -23.52 4.83
C ILE A 329 -23.88 -24.27 5.27
N ARG A 330 -25.03 -23.60 5.30
CA ARG A 330 -26.31 -24.23 5.69
C ARG A 330 -26.78 -25.29 4.68
N SER A 331 -26.55 -25.08 3.38
CA SER A 331 -26.85 -26.09 2.36
C SER A 331 -25.92 -27.29 2.46
N GLU A 332 -24.62 -27.06 2.69
CA GLU A 332 -23.64 -28.15 2.86
C GLU A 332 -23.88 -28.94 4.17
N GLU A 333 -24.28 -28.28 5.26
CA GLU A 333 -24.66 -28.97 6.50
C GLU A 333 -25.96 -29.78 6.37
N SER A 334 -26.88 -29.37 5.49
CA SER A 334 -28.12 -30.12 5.21
C SER A 334 -27.93 -31.36 4.35
N GLU A 335 -26.83 -31.46 3.59
CA GLU A 335 -26.48 -32.65 2.81
C GLU A 335 -25.73 -33.71 3.64
N VAL A 336 -25.11 -33.31 4.76
CA VAL A 336 -24.28 -34.20 5.60
C VAL A 336 -25.08 -34.81 6.77
N ARG A 337 -26.27 -34.29 7.08
CA ARG A 337 -27.16 -34.85 8.11
C ARG A 337 -28.37 -35.55 7.46
N PRO A 338 -28.38 -36.89 7.38
CA PRO A 338 -29.55 -37.64 6.92
C PRO A 338 -30.75 -37.53 7.88
#